data_AF-A0A0G4HFW7-F1
#
_entry.id   AF-A0A0G4HFW7-F1
#
_cell.length_a   1.000
_cell.length_b   1.000
_cell.length_c   1.000
_cell.angle_alpha   90.00
_cell.angle_beta   90.00
_cell.angle_gamma   90.00
#
_symmetry.space_group_name_H-M   'P 1'
#
loop_
_entity.id
_entity.type
_entity.pdbx_description
1 polymer ?
#
loop_
_entity_poly.entity_id
_entity_poly.type
_entity_poly.pdbx_seq_one_letter_code
_entity_poly.pdbx_strand_id
1 'polypeptide(L)'
;MSSPHADRMEVEHAAKRLIRQAVQPSGAFQGLEEPAVPLPHSVKADMAFRPHGCKEDLWLAVQVKSAATLKISGTSSYCEFQRVGHYREMLIICVVLHGDGSKAGGCLEGGLKSSWSSPRAWAFEGPSLGHLKTNLRIISGGKYDTPESRCTFTNTSVAPGSRPLADVLLSAYLNARSSSENTSSGIHLRPLDYLRNQVGASIQTEMETRRWLTQVLFDPAGMVMEDAPCSSLPYDTVARPLCGEASASPFLKVQLKTAYWRRQSKWGPMARVNSFRKCGHRGSLPYVRGDFDVFLVGPPRNKSRLLALQTKGDNRESPFQGSEMHFPSLFYMFLSSDMEELGFLTSGEKNGKCGFDLDFIEDRRHRSGSRTAELLPWRHDLTERSLQKALERLNSKFPGKFTSVK
;
A
#
# COMPACT_ATOMS: atom_id res chain seq x y z
N MET A 1 8.38 -9.48 -19.37
CA MET A 1 7.00 -9.01 -19.15
C MET A 1 7.00 -8.21 -17.86
N SER A 2 6.63 -6.92 -17.90
CA SER A 2 6.49 -6.12 -16.68
C SER A 2 5.38 -6.70 -15.80
N SER A 3 5.54 -6.59 -14.48
CA SER A 3 4.49 -7.00 -13.54
C SER A 3 3.29 -6.06 -13.70
N PRO A 4 2.03 -6.54 -13.70
CA PRO A 4 0.83 -5.70 -13.81
C PRO A 4 0.74 -4.55 -12.80
N HIS A 5 1.50 -4.60 -11.71
CA HIS A 5 1.60 -3.50 -10.76
C HIS A 5 2.63 -2.45 -11.10
N ALA A 6 3.74 -2.83 -11.74
CA ALA A 6 4.68 -1.87 -12.28
C ALA A 6 3.94 -0.99 -13.29
N ASP A 7 3.13 -1.61 -14.16
CA ASP A 7 2.30 -0.90 -15.13
C ASP A 7 1.28 0.03 -14.43
N ARG A 8 0.63 -0.42 -13.34
CA ARG A 8 -0.33 0.41 -12.59
C ARG A 8 0.36 1.60 -11.92
N MET A 9 1.53 1.40 -11.32
CA MET A 9 2.27 2.48 -10.69
C MET A 9 2.82 3.45 -11.74
N GLU A 10 3.26 2.96 -12.89
CA GLU A 10 3.67 3.80 -14.00
C GLU A 10 2.52 4.70 -14.47
N VAL A 11 1.30 4.15 -14.58
CA VAL A 11 0.08 4.89 -14.93
C VAL A 11 -0.27 5.93 -13.85
N GLU A 12 -0.13 5.61 -12.57
CA GLU A 12 -0.29 6.58 -11.49
C GLU A 12 0.77 7.68 -11.54
N HIS A 13 2.05 7.35 -11.74
CA HIS A 13 3.14 8.31 -11.84
C HIS A 13 2.98 9.22 -13.07
N ALA A 14 2.56 8.67 -14.20
CA ALA A 14 2.26 9.43 -15.41
C ALA A 14 1.09 10.39 -15.19
N ALA A 15 0.03 9.96 -14.50
CA ALA A 15 -1.07 10.85 -14.11
C ALA A 15 -0.58 11.99 -13.21
N LYS A 16 0.23 11.70 -12.18
CA LYS A 16 0.83 12.73 -11.30
C LYS A 16 1.71 13.71 -12.08
N ARG A 17 2.50 13.24 -13.06
CA ARG A 17 3.30 14.11 -13.94
C ARG A 17 2.44 15.07 -14.77
N LEU A 18 1.32 14.61 -15.34
CA LEU A 18 0.39 15.49 -16.06
C LEU A 18 -0.21 16.56 -15.14
N ILE A 19 -0.57 16.19 -13.91
CA ILE A 19 -1.06 17.16 -12.91
C ILE A 19 0.03 18.20 -12.61
N ARG A 20 1.28 17.77 -12.36
CA ARG A 20 2.42 18.67 -12.13
C ARG A 20 2.68 19.64 -13.26
N GLN A 21 2.55 19.18 -14.50
CA GLN A 21 2.68 20.03 -15.69
C GLN A 21 1.55 21.06 -15.76
N ALA A 22 0.31 20.65 -15.48
CA ALA A 22 -0.84 21.54 -15.54
C ALA A 22 -0.80 22.65 -14.48
N VAL A 23 -0.18 22.41 -13.31
CA VAL A 23 -0.11 23.40 -12.22
C VAL A 23 1.13 24.29 -12.25
N GLN A 24 1.98 24.20 -13.27
CA GLN A 24 3.13 25.09 -13.41
C GLN A 24 2.69 26.54 -13.61
N PRO A 25 3.50 27.52 -13.15
CA PRO A 25 3.28 28.92 -13.44
C PRO A 25 3.19 29.17 -14.96
N SER A 26 2.29 30.06 -15.37
CA SER A 26 2.15 30.56 -16.74
C SER A 26 1.74 32.04 -16.71
N GLY A 27 1.66 32.70 -17.87
CA GLY A 27 1.40 34.15 -17.93
C GLY A 27 0.15 34.62 -17.18
N ALA A 28 -0.90 33.79 -17.10
CA ALA A 28 -2.15 34.12 -16.41
C ALA A 28 -2.34 33.37 -15.07
N PHE A 29 -1.45 32.43 -14.72
CA PHE A 29 -1.60 31.56 -13.56
C PHE A 29 -0.30 31.51 -12.76
N GLN A 30 -0.32 31.94 -11.50
CA GLN A 30 0.88 32.02 -10.66
C GLN A 30 1.51 30.66 -10.32
N GLY A 31 0.77 29.56 -10.50
CA GLY A 31 1.23 28.22 -10.19
C GLY A 31 0.75 27.70 -8.84
N LEU A 32 0.79 26.38 -8.67
CA LEU A 32 0.73 25.72 -7.36
C LEU A 32 2.06 25.01 -7.12
N GLU A 33 2.44 24.90 -5.86
CA GLU A 33 3.63 24.16 -5.44
C GLU A 33 3.26 22.90 -4.64
N GLU A 34 4.11 21.88 -4.75
CA GLU A 34 4.10 20.67 -3.93
C GLU A 34 5.08 20.82 -2.74
N PRO A 35 4.93 20.03 -1.67
CA PRO A 35 5.92 20.00 -0.60
C PRO A 35 7.28 19.55 -1.14
N ALA A 36 8.37 20.18 -0.66
CA ALA A 36 9.74 19.89 -1.11
C ALA A 36 10.13 18.41 -0.96
N VAL A 37 9.64 17.78 0.11
CA VAL A 37 9.70 16.32 0.30
C VAL A 37 8.31 15.75 0.04
N PRO A 38 8.13 14.88 -0.99
CA PRO A 38 6.84 14.28 -1.32
C PRO A 38 6.17 13.57 -0.15
N LEU A 39 4.85 13.46 -0.22
CA LEU A 39 4.10 12.66 0.74
C LEU A 39 4.50 11.18 0.65
N PRO A 40 4.64 10.46 1.78
CA PRO A 40 4.92 9.03 1.77
C PRO A 40 3.84 8.24 1.04
N HIS A 41 4.20 7.19 0.29
CA HIS A 41 3.23 6.35 -0.42
C HIS A 41 2.21 5.64 0.50
N SER A 42 2.49 5.58 1.80
CA SER A 42 1.63 4.98 2.83
C SER A 42 0.48 5.89 3.29
N VAL A 43 0.57 7.20 3.02
CA VAL A 43 -0.45 8.15 3.47
C VAL A 43 -1.67 8.10 2.58
N LYS A 44 -2.76 8.68 3.09
CA LYS A 44 -4.03 8.69 2.39
C LYS A 44 -4.03 9.62 1.17
N ALA A 45 -3.31 10.75 1.16
CA ALA A 45 -3.26 11.64 0.01
C ALA A 45 -2.07 11.31 -0.89
N ASP A 46 -2.24 11.43 -2.19
CA ASP A 46 -1.17 11.14 -3.16
C ASP A 46 -0.32 12.36 -3.47
N MET A 47 -0.92 13.55 -3.37
CA MET A 47 -0.31 14.86 -3.65
C MET A 47 -0.86 15.89 -2.66
N ALA A 48 -0.14 16.98 -2.49
CA ALA A 48 -0.55 18.13 -1.70
C ALA A 48 -0.15 19.41 -2.42
N PHE A 49 -1.05 20.38 -2.50
CA PHE A 49 -0.81 21.64 -3.21
C PHE A 49 -1.14 22.86 -2.36
N ARG A 50 -0.42 23.95 -2.60
CA ARG A 50 -0.80 25.29 -2.16
C ARG A 50 -0.42 26.32 -3.24
N PRO A 51 -0.96 27.55 -3.20
CA PRO A 51 -0.55 28.62 -4.11
C PRO A 51 0.96 28.86 -4.03
N HIS A 52 1.58 29.10 -5.19
CA HIS A 52 3.02 29.36 -5.26
C HIS A 52 3.41 30.55 -4.36
N GLY A 53 4.47 30.38 -3.56
CA GLY A 53 4.94 31.42 -2.63
C GLY A 53 4.08 31.60 -1.36
N CYS A 54 3.04 30.78 -1.16
CA CYS A 54 2.27 30.78 0.08
C CYS A 54 3.17 30.38 1.26
N LYS A 55 3.16 31.18 2.34
CA LYS A 55 3.98 30.93 3.54
C LYS A 55 3.27 30.09 4.60
N GLU A 56 1.96 29.93 4.51
CA GLU A 56 1.18 29.15 5.47
C GLU A 56 1.40 27.65 5.27
N ASP A 57 1.49 26.91 6.38
CA ASP A 57 1.49 25.45 6.37
C ASP A 57 0.05 24.91 6.25
N LEU A 58 -0.60 25.27 5.15
CA LEU A 58 -1.94 24.81 4.81
C LEU A 58 -1.90 24.24 3.40
N TRP A 59 -2.23 22.95 3.29
CA TRP A 59 -2.12 22.22 2.05
C TRP A 59 -3.47 21.61 1.66
N LEU A 60 -3.82 21.76 0.38
CA LEU A 60 -4.91 21.05 -0.24
C LEU A 60 -4.48 19.61 -0.51
N ALA A 61 -5.06 18.68 0.24
CA ALA A 61 -4.83 17.26 0.03
C ALA A 61 -5.55 16.75 -1.23
N VAL A 62 -4.81 16.07 -2.10
CA VAL A 62 -5.32 15.54 -3.36
C VAL A 62 -5.07 14.03 -3.43
N GLN A 63 -6.15 13.27 -3.65
CA GLN A 63 -6.07 11.86 -4.02
C GLN A 63 -6.11 11.75 -5.54
N VAL A 64 -5.14 11.05 -6.13
CA VAL A 64 -5.12 10.74 -7.55
C VAL A 64 -5.67 9.33 -7.76
N LYS A 65 -6.48 9.16 -8.79
CA LYS A 65 -6.93 7.84 -9.27
C LYS A 65 -6.67 7.78 -10.75
N SER A 66 -5.91 6.79 -11.19
CA SER A 66 -5.51 6.66 -12.59
C SER A 66 -6.04 5.38 -13.22
N ALA A 67 -6.30 5.44 -14.52
CA ALA A 67 -6.62 4.30 -15.36
C ALA A 67 -5.87 4.43 -16.69
N ALA A 68 -5.35 3.30 -17.19
CA ALA A 68 -4.57 3.25 -18.44
C ALA A 68 -5.44 3.10 -19.69
N THR A 69 -6.65 2.56 -19.52
CA THR A 69 -7.49 2.13 -20.62
C THR A 69 -8.96 2.40 -20.34
N LEU A 70 -9.69 2.62 -21.43
CA LEU A 70 -11.14 2.59 -21.44
C LEU A 70 -11.61 1.16 -21.57
N LYS A 71 -12.69 0.87 -20.86
CA LYS A 71 -13.44 -0.36 -21.01
C LYS A 71 -14.65 -0.08 -21.89
N ILE A 72 -15.00 -1.04 -22.74
CA ILE A 72 -16.19 -0.98 -23.58
C ILE A 72 -17.19 -2.01 -23.05
N SER A 73 -18.45 -1.63 -22.94
CA SER A 73 -19.56 -2.51 -22.55
C SER A 73 -20.76 -2.17 -23.42
N GLY A 74 -21.06 -3.01 -24.40
CA GLY A 74 -22.04 -2.70 -25.45
C GLY A 74 -21.56 -1.50 -26.28
N THR A 75 -22.42 -0.51 -26.45
CA THR A 75 -22.12 0.74 -27.19
C THR A 75 -21.45 1.82 -26.35
N SER A 76 -21.27 1.59 -25.04
CA SER A 76 -20.77 2.60 -24.11
C SER A 76 -19.31 2.36 -23.73
N SER A 77 -18.49 3.42 -23.82
CA SER A 77 -17.15 3.48 -23.24
C SER A 77 -17.19 4.03 -21.82
N TYR A 78 -16.37 3.46 -20.94
CA TYR A 78 -16.28 3.88 -19.54
C TYR A 78 -14.89 3.67 -18.97
N CYS A 79 -14.55 4.44 -17.95
CA CYS A 79 -13.41 4.16 -17.07
C CYS A 79 -13.90 3.85 -15.66
N GLU A 80 -13.07 3.13 -14.90
CA GLU A 80 -13.40 2.65 -13.57
C GLU A 80 -12.26 2.94 -12.60
N PHE A 81 -12.58 3.65 -11.53
CA PHE A 81 -11.63 4.02 -10.48
C PHE A 81 -12.04 3.35 -9.16
N GLN A 82 -11.10 2.65 -8.54
CA GLN A 82 -11.38 1.88 -7.33
C GLN A 82 -11.21 2.73 -6.06
N ARG A 83 -12.04 2.44 -5.05
CA ARG A 83 -11.94 2.91 -3.66
C ARG A 83 -12.03 4.43 -3.49
N VAL A 84 -12.86 5.13 -4.28
CA VAL A 84 -12.96 6.60 -4.21
C VAL A 84 -13.74 7.13 -2.99
N GLY A 85 -14.60 6.33 -2.36
CA GLY A 85 -15.52 6.83 -1.33
C GLY A 85 -14.90 7.12 0.04
N HIS A 86 -13.61 6.86 0.23
CA HIS A 86 -12.94 6.99 1.53
C HIS A 86 -12.28 8.35 1.76
N TYR A 87 -12.31 9.27 0.78
CA TYR A 87 -11.51 10.50 0.78
C TYR A 87 -12.33 11.76 1.12
N ARG A 88 -13.20 11.70 2.13
CA ARG A 88 -14.17 12.75 2.47
C ARG A 88 -13.61 14.18 2.60
N GLU A 89 -12.39 14.36 3.07
CA GLU A 89 -11.82 15.71 3.31
C GLU A 89 -10.90 16.20 2.18
N MET A 90 -10.84 15.48 1.06
CA MET A 90 -9.85 15.69 0.00
C MET A 90 -10.51 15.97 -1.34
N LEU A 91 -9.76 16.58 -2.24
CA LEU A 91 -10.12 16.59 -3.65
C LEU A 91 -9.64 15.30 -4.32
N ILE A 92 -10.49 14.67 -5.13
CA ILE A 92 -10.16 13.45 -5.87
C ILE A 92 -10.01 13.81 -7.34
N ILE A 93 -8.83 13.57 -7.91
CA ILE A 93 -8.55 13.74 -9.33
C ILE A 93 -8.50 12.36 -10.00
N CYS A 94 -9.45 12.10 -10.87
CA CYS A 94 -9.52 10.89 -11.68
C CYS A 94 -8.91 11.16 -13.05
N VAL A 95 -7.87 10.43 -13.44
CA VAL A 95 -7.15 10.61 -14.70
C VAL A 95 -7.23 9.33 -15.54
N VAL A 96 -7.70 9.44 -16.77
CA VAL A 96 -7.50 8.39 -17.77
C VAL A 96 -6.35 8.81 -18.67
N LEU A 97 -5.28 8.01 -18.65
CA LEU A 97 -4.22 8.10 -19.63
C LEU A 97 -4.66 7.38 -20.89
N HIS A 98 -4.36 7.96 -22.05
CA HIS A 98 -4.40 7.20 -23.28
C HIS A 98 -3.04 6.51 -23.42
N GLY A 99 -3.07 5.18 -23.53
CA GLY A 99 -1.92 4.49 -24.09
C GLY A 99 -1.82 4.88 -25.56
N ASP A 100 -0.66 5.36 -26.00
CA ASP A 100 -0.33 5.36 -27.42
C ASP A 100 -0.63 3.95 -27.94
N GLY A 101 -1.58 3.84 -28.87
CA GLY A 101 -2.33 2.63 -29.20
C GLY A 101 -1.52 1.49 -29.85
N SER A 102 -0.30 1.23 -29.42
CA SER A 102 0.65 0.39 -30.15
C SER A 102 0.81 -1.03 -29.62
N LYS A 103 0.25 -1.43 -28.45
CA LYS A 103 0.54 -2.78 -27.89
C LYS A 103 -0.60 -3.52 -27.17
N ALA A 104 -1.86 -3.13 -27.31
CA ALA A 104 -2.97 -4.02 -26.91
C ALA A 104 -3.37 -4.88 -28.12
N GLY A 105 -2.60 -5.94 -28.36
CA GLY A 105 -2.94 -6.97 -29.34
C GLY A 105 -4.28 -7.61 -29.00
N GLY A 106 -5.25 -7.43 -29.90
CA GLY A 106 -6.60 -7.95 -29.76
C GLY A 106 -7.51 -7.29 -30.78
N CYS A 107 -7.50 -7.83 -32.00
CA CYS A 107 -8.29 -7.43 -33.14
C CYS A 107 -9.77 -7.17 -32.77
N LEU A 108 -10.15 -5.91 -32.66
CA LEU A 108 -11.53 -5.50 -32.92
C LEU A 108 -11.50 -4.73 -34.23
N GLU A 109 -11.70 -5.44 -35.34
CA GLU A 109 -11.85 -4.90 -36.69
C GLU A 109 -13.13 -4.05 -36.88
N GLY A 110 -13.89 -3.79 -35.81
CA GLY A 110 -15.05 -2.90 -35.82
C GLY A 110 -14.64 -1.46 -35.50
N GLY A 111 -14.55 -0.62 -36.52
CA GLY A 111 -14.08 0.79 -36.56
C GLY A 111 -14.69 1.84 -35.62
N LEU A 112 -15.04 1.52 -34.36
CA LEU A 112 -15.31 2.52 -33.34
C LEU A 112 -13.98 3.17 -32.90
N LYS A 113 -13.50 4.16 -33.65
CA LYS A 113 -12.46 5.08 -33.16
C LYS A 113 -12.98 5.72 -31.87
N SER A 114 -12.40 5.35 -30.73
CA SER A 114 -12.70 6.06 -29.48
C SER A 114 -12.35 7.52 -29.69
N SER A 115 -13.32 8.43 -29.51
CA SER A 115 -13.18 9.88 -29.72
C SER A 115 -12.25 10.58 -28.71
N TRP A 116 -11.42 9.83 -28.01
CA TRP A 116 -10.60 10.28 -26.92
C TRP A 116 -9.15 10.18 -27.41
N SER A 117 -8.59 11.30 -27.86
CA SER A 117 -7.22 11.39 -28.39
C SER A 117 -6.23 11.96 -27.36
N SER A 118 -6.71 12.40 -26.20
CA SER A 118 -5.90 13.06 -25.18
C SER A 118 -6.23 12.53 -23.77
N PRO A 119 -5.29 12.61 -22.81
CA PRO A 119 -5.57 12.33 -21.41
C PRO A 119 -6.76 13.15 -20.91
N ARG A 120 -7.63 12.52 -20.11
CA ARG A 120 -8.81 13.17 -19.53
C ARG A 120 -8.73 13.17 -18.02
N ALA A 121 -9.20 14.24 -17.41
CA ALA A 121 -9.29 14.38 -15.97
C ALA A 121 -10.70 14.74 -15.53
N TRP A 122 -11.06 14.27 -14.33
CA TRP A 122 -12.22 14.73 -13.61
C TRP A 122 -11.82 15.06 -12.17
N ALA A 123 -12.39 16.13 -11.62
CA ALA A 123 -12.22 16.51 -10.24
C ALA A 123 -13.54 16.33 -9.47
N PHE A 124 -13.45 15.71 -8.30
CA PHE A 124 -14.58 15.49 -7.41
C PHE A 124 -14.21 15.87 -5.99
N GLU A 125 -15.14 16.50 -5.29
CA GLU A 125 -15.04 16.69 -3.85
C GLU A 125 -15.25 15.35 -3.16
N GLY A 126 -14.41 15.03 -2.18
CA GLY A 126 -14.48 13.79 -1.41
C GLY A 126 -15.89 13.40 -0.92
N PRO A 127 -16.68 14.32 -0.33
CA PRO A 127 -18.01 14.00 0.19
C PRO A 127 -18.98 13.60 -0.92
N SER A 128 -18.87 14.17 -2.11
CA SER A 128 -19.73 13.88 -3.27
C SER A 128 -19.62 12.42 -3.75
N LEU A 129 -18.56 11.71 -3.35
CA LEU A 129 -18.33 10.31 -3.67
C LEU A 129 -18.47 9.39 -2.46
N GLY A 130 -18.84 9.91 -1.29
CA GLY A 130 -18.92 9.18 -0.03
C GLY A 130 -19.95 8.04 -0.01
N HIS A 131 -20.95 8.06 -0.90
CA HIS A 131 -21.94 7.00 -1.07
C HIS A 131 -21.38 5.79 -1.85
N LEU A 132 -20.24 5.92 -2.53
CA LEU A 132 -19.66 4.86 -3.35
C LEU A 132 -18.84 3.89 -2.48
N LYS A 133 -19.36 2.67 -2.30
CA LYS A 133 -18.69 1.62 -1.50
C LYS A 133 -17.46 1.01 -2.17
N THR A 134 -17.44 0.94 -3.50
CA THR A 134 -16.42 0.17 -4.25
C THR A 134 -15.75 1.02 -5.32
N ASN A 135 -16.43 1.26 -6.44
CA ASN A 135 -15.82 1.83 -7.64
C ASN A 135 -16.63 3.02 -8.17
N LEU A 136 -15.92 4.02 -8.69
CA LEU A 136 -16.49 5.09 -9.52
C LEU A 136 -16.37 4.68 -10.98
N ARG A 137 -17.52 4.54 -11.64
CA ARG A 137 -17.61 4.30 -13.07
C ARG A 137 -18.01 5.60 -13.76
N ILE A 138 -17.11 6.14 -14.59
CA ILE A 138 -17.40 7.32 -15.41
C ILE A 138 -17.68 6.83 -16.83
N ILE A 139 -18.92 7.00 -17.27
CA ILE A 139 -19.40 6.68 -18.62
C ILE A 139 -19.43 7.99 -19.40
N SER A 140 -19.02 7.97 -20.67
CA SER A 140 -19.09 9.16 -21.54
C SER A 140 -20.51 9.75 -21.56
N GLY A 141 -20.66 11.02 -21.19
CA GLY A 141 -21.96 11.70 -21.08
C GLY A 141 -22.86 11.19 -19.94
N GLY A 142 -22.33 10.35 -19.05
CA GLY A 142 -23.06 9.82 -17.90
C GLY A 142 -23.03 10.75 -16.68
N LYS A 143 -23.62 10.28 -15.57
CA LYS A 143 -23.82 11.02 -14.32
C LYS A 143 -22.58 11.78 -13.79
N TYR A 144 -21.39 11.19 -13.93
CA TYR A 144 -20.15 11.76 -13.38
C TYR A 144 -19.30 12.47 -14.44
N ASP A 145 -19.72 12.44 -15.70
CA ASP A 145 -19.03 13.04 -16.84
C ASP A 145 -19.70 14.36 -17.24
N THR A 146 -19.60 15.35 -16.35
CA THR A 146 -20.31 16.63 -16.41
C THR A 146 -19.34 17.78 -16.72
N PRO A 147 -19.80 18.91 -17.28
CA PRO A 147 -18.95 20.10 -17.47
C PRO A 147 -18.25 20.55 -16.18
N GLU A 148 -18.93 20.42 -15.05
CA GLU A 148 -18.42 20.83 -13.74
C GLU A 148 -17.29 19.90 -13.27
N SER A 149 -17.43 18.59 -13.50
CA SER A 149 -16.42 17.62 -13.08
C SER A 149 -15.24 17.51 -14.04
N ARG A 150 -15.41 17.79 -15.34
CA ARG A 150 -14.35 17.64 -16.36
C ARG A 150 -13.25 18.69 -16.20
N CYS A 151 -12.01 18.24 -16.31
CA CYS A 151 -10.83 19.09 -16.30
C CYS A 151 -9.95 18.89 -17.54
N THR A 152 -9.26 19.95 -17.96
CA THR A 152 -8.20 19.90 -18.98
C THR A 152 -6.83 20.11 -18.33
N PHE A 153 -5.80 19.50 -18.92
CA PHE A 153 -4.40 19.74 -18.51
C PHE A 153 -3.78 20.96 -19.20
N THR A 154 -4.44 21.50 -20.23
CA THR A 154 -3.96 22.64 -21.03
C THR A 154 -4.70 23.93 -20.68
N ASN A 155 -3.95 25.02 -20.58
CA ASN A 155 -4.49 26.36 -20.32
C ASN A 155 -4.92 27.09 -21.60
N THR A 156 -4.52 26.61 -22.78
CA THR A 156 -4.62 27.35 -24.06
C THR A 156 -5.79 26.93 -24.95
N SER A 157 -6.42 25.79 -24.69
CA SER A 157 -7.56 25.29 -25.46
C SER A 157 -8.52 24.60 -24.53
N VAL A 158 -9.46 25.38 -24.01
CA VAL A 158 -10.54 24.87 -23.17
C VAL A 158 -11.63 24.37 -24.11
N ALA A 159 -11.78 23.04 -24.20
CA ALA A 159 -12.95 22.48 -24.87
C ALA A 159 -14.22 23.07 -24.21
N PRO A 160 -15.28 23.39 -24.96
CA PRO A 160 -16.50 23.99 -24.41
C PRO A 160 -16.99 23.21 -23.18
N GLY A 161 -17.11 23.89 -22.04
CA GLY A 161 -17.57 23.30 -20.79
C GLY A 161 -16.54 22.46 -20.03
N SER A 162 -15.24 22.65 -20.25
CA SER A 162 -14.20 22.09 -19.38
C SER A 162 -13.47 23.21 -18.61
N ARG A 163 -12.82 22.88 -17.50
CA ARG A 163 -12.04 23.85 -16.71
C ARG A 163 -10.57 23.44 -16.66
N PRO A 164 -9.60 24.36 -16.73
CA PRO A 164 -8.21 24.02 -16.47
C PRO A 164 -8.06 23.41 -15.07
N LEU A 165 -7.34 22.29 -14.97
CA LEU A 165 -7.15 21.58 -13.71
C LEU A 165 -6.48 22.48 -12.65
N ALA A 166 -5.56 23.34 -13.10
CA ALA A 166 -4.93 24.37 -12.28
C ALA A 166 -5.95 25.28 -11.57
N ASP A 167 -6.93 25.80 -12.31
CA ASP A 167 -7.96 26.68 -11.78
C ASP A 167 -8.89 25.94 -10.81
N VAL A 168 -9.21 24.67 -11.10
CA VAL A 168 -10.01 23.83 -10.21
C VAL A 168 -9.30 23.62 -8.87
N LEU A 169 -8.00 23.30 -8.89
CA LEU A 169 -7.20 23.11 -7.69
C LEU A 169 -7.03 24.41 -6.89
N LEU A 170 -6.75 25.53 -7.56
CA LEU A 170 -6.63 26.84 -6.92
C LEU A 170 -7.96 27.28 -6.29
N SER A 171 -9.08 27.12 -7.01
CA SER A 171 -10.41 27.44 -6.49
C SER A 171 -10.76 26.58 -5.28
N ALA A 172 -10.45 25.27 -5.32
CA ALA A 172 -10.66 24.39 -4.19
C ALA A 172 -9.83 24.82 -2.96
N TYR A 173 -8.58 25.22 -3.16
CA TYR A 173 -7.73 25.76 -2.10
C TYR A 173 -8.31 27.04 -1.49
N LEU A 174 -8.66 28.02 -2.33
CA LEU A 174 -9.16 29.32 -1.86
C LEU A 174 -10.52 29.19 -1.15
N ASN A 175 -11.40 28.32 -1.65
CA ASN A 175 -12.68 28.04 -1.02
C ASN A 175 -12.49 27.36 0.36
N ALA A 176 -11.58 26.38 0.44
CA ALA A 176 -11.26 25.70 1.69
C ALA A 176 -10.57 26.62 2.71
N ARG A 177 -9.73 27.55 2.23
CA ARG A 177 -9.09 28.57 3.07
C ARG A 177 -10.08 29.57 3.66
N SER A 178 -11.09 29.97 2.87
CA SER A 178 -12.03 31.03 3.25
C SER A 178 -13.11 30.56 4.24
N SER A 179 -13.26 29.25 4.44
CA SER A 179 -14.25 28.68 5.36
C SER A 179 -13.52 27.95 6.47
N SER A 180 -13.40 28.60 7.63
CA SER A 180 -12.58 28.09 8.74
C SER A 180 -13.15 26.84 9.42
N GLU A 181 -14.46 26.57 9.30
CA GLU A 181 -15.09 25.48 10.08
C GLU A 181 -16.18 24.66 9.35
N ASN A 182 -16.73 25.10 8.22
CA ASN A 182 -17.77 24.33 7.50
C ASN A 182 -17.83 24.70 6.01
N THR A 183 -16.90 24.19 5.21
CA THR A 183 -17.06 24.28 3.75
C THR A 183 -18.27 23.46 3.33
N SER A 184 -19.15 24.02 2.50
CA SER A 184 -20.21 23.24 1.82
C SER A 184 -19.65 22.08 0.99
N SER A 185 -18.38 22.18 0.55
CA SER A 185 -17.65 21.14 -0.18
C SER A 185 -17.05 20.03 0.69
N GLY A 186 -16.98 20.22 2.02
CA GLY A 186 -16.29 19.35 2.98
C GLY A 186 -14.78 19.17 2.78
N ILE A 187 -14.13 19.95 1.91
CA ILE A 187 -12.68 19.91 1.68
C ILE A 187 -11.98 20.76 2.73
N HIS A 188 -10.95 20.21 3.38
CA HIS A 188 -10.21 20.91 4.42
C HIS A 188 -8.74 21.07 4.06
N LEU A 189 -8.18 22.26 4.27
CA LEU A 189 -6.72 22.44 4.26
C LEU A 189 -6.14 21.86 5.54
N ARG A 190 -4.98 21.21 5.44
CA ARG A 190 -4.32 20.59 6.58
C ARG A 190 -2.83 20.95 6.61
N PRO A 191 -2.22 21.02 7.81
CA PRO A 191 -0.77 21.07 7.95
C PRO A 191 -0.09 19.89 7.26
N LEU A 192 1.12 20.12 6.74
CA LEU A 192 1.85 19.08 6.01
C LEU A 192 2.14 17.86 6.89
N ASP A 193 2.48 18.10 8.16
CA ASP A 193 2.74 17.04 9.12
C ASP A 193 1.50 16.15 9.35
N TYR A 194 0.31 16.76 9.43
CA TYR A 194 -0.94 16.01 9.52
C TYR A 194 -1.14 15.09 8.30
N LEU A 195 -0.89 15.60 7.08
CA LEU A 195 -1.02 14.81 5.86
C LEU A 195 0.00 13.66 5.81
N ARG A 196 1.23 13.89 6.27
CA ARG A 196 2.29 12.87 6.38
C ARG A 196 1.97 11.76 7.39
N ASN A 197 1.20 12.09 8.42
CA ASN A 197 0.81 11.16 9.47
C ASN A 197 -0.57 10.51 9.23
N GLN A 198 -1.27 10.84 8.14
CA GLN A 198 -2.57 10.27 7.81
C GLN A 198 -2.46 8.88 7.18
N VAL A 199 -1.92 7.96 7.95
CA VAL A 199 -1.64 6.58 7.57
C VAL A 199 -2.77 5.67 8.07
N GLY A 200 -3.20 4.70 7.26
CA GLY A 200 -4.23 3.75 7.70
C GLY A 200 -3.72 2.85 8.84
N ALA A 201 -4.60 2.47 9.77
CA ALA A 201 -4.22 1.66 10.95
C ALA A 201 -3.44 0.37 10.62
N SER A 202 -3.76 -0.27 9.49
CA SER A 202 -3.02 -1.46 9.03
C SER A 202 -1.58 -1.16 8.61
N ILE A 203 -1.35 0.00 7.98
CA ILE A 203 -0.01 0.41 7.56
C ILE A 203 0.79 0.90 8.75
N GLN A 204 0.16 1.63 9.68
CA GLN A 204 0.79 2.00 10.95
C GLN A 204 1.26 0.75 11.72
N THR A 205 0.40 -0.26 11.81
CA THR A 205 0.74 -1.57 12.41
C THR A 205 1.95 -2.23 11.74
N GLU A 206 2.04 -2.14 10.41
CA GLU A 206 3.15 -2.67 9.63
C GLU A 206 4.44 -1.88 9.87
N MET A 207 4.37 -0.55 9.89
CA MET A 207 5.50 0.34 10.21
C MET A 207 6.05 0.10 11.62
N GLU A 208 5.17 -0.04 12.61
CA GLU A 208 5.58 -0.36 13.98
C GLU A 208 6.24 -1.74 14.06
N THR A 209 5.70 -2.72 13.34
CA THR A 209 6.28 -4.08 13.28
C THR A 209 7.64 -4.08 12.59
N ARG A 210 7.80 -3.29 11.53
CA ARG A 210 9.10 -3.08 10.87
C ARG A 210 10.10 -2.43 11.79
N ARG A 211 9.73 -1.32 12.46
CA ARG A 211 10.63 -0.64 13.40
C ARG A 211 11.09 -1.59 14.50
N TRP A 212 10.15 -2.34 15.08
CA TRP A 212 10.44 -3.33 16.10
C TRP A 212 11.41 -4.42 15.60
N LEU A 213 11.13 -5.06 14.46
CA LEU A 213 12.00 -6.09 13.88
C LEU A 213 13.37 -5.55 13.48
N THR A 214 13.45 -4.31 13.01
CA THR A 214 14.72 -3.63 12.69
C THR A 214 15.58 -3.53 13.94
N GLN A 215 15.01 -2.99 15.03
CA GLN A 215 15.72 -2.78 16.30
C GLN A 215 16.18 -4.07 16.98
N VAL A 216 15.38 -5.15 16.91
CA VAL A 216 15.70 -6.39 17.65
C VAL A 216 16.53 -7.40 16.84
N LEU A 217 16.50 -7.33 15.51
CA LEU A 217 17.15 -8.33 14.65
C LEU A 217 18.23 -7.74 13.74
N PHE A 218 17.94 -6.63 13.06
CA PHE A 218 18.83 -6.12 12.01
C PHE A 218 19.88 -5.14 12.54
N ASP A 219 19.51 -4.21 13.44
CA ASP A 219 20.45 -3.27 14.04
C ASP A 219 21.57 -4.00 14.83
N PRO A 220 21.28 -5.03 15.67
CA PRO A 220 22.32 -5.81 16.36
C PRO A 220 23.19 -6.62 15.40
N ALA A 221 22.65 -6.97 14.23
CA ALA A 221 23.39 -7.66 13.17
C ALA A 221 24.25 -6.72 12.31
N GLY A 222 24.27 -5.41 12.64
CA GLY A 222 24.99 -4.41 11.87
C GLY A 222 24.40 -4.17 10.48
N MET A 223 23.08 -4.30 10.35
CA MET A 223 22.37 -4.10 9.08
C MET A 223 21.47 -2.87 9.09
N VAL A 224 21.46 -2.14 7.98
CA VAL A 224 20.53 -1.05 7.69
C VAL A 224 19.39 -1.58 6.84
N MET A 225 18.16 -1.27 7.27
CA MET A 225 16.92 -1.62 6.57
C MET A 225 16.43 -0.42 5.75
N GLU A 226 16.49 -0.52 4.43
CA GLU A 226 15.95 0.48 3.51
C GLU A 226 14.59 0.03 2.94
N ASP A 227 13.75 0.99 2.58
CA ASP A 227 12.51 0.69 1.84
C ASP A 227 12.82 0.06 0.48
N ALA A 228 11.96 -0.85 0.03
CA ALA A 228 12.00 -1.27 -1.36
C ALA A 228 11.85 -0.04 -2.26
N PRO A 229 12.59 0.04 -3.39
CA PRO A 229 12.54 1.21 -4.27
C PRO A 229 11.16 1.42 -4.92
N CYS A 230 10.26 0.45 -4.75
CA CYS A 230 8.97 0.40 -5.41
C CYS A 230 8.02 -0.51 -4.63
N SER A 231 6.86 0.00 -4.20
CA SER A 231 5.86 -0.75 -3.42
C SER A 231 5.15 -1.86 -4.21
N SER A 232 5.40 -1.96 -5.52
CA SER A 232 4.91 -3.07 -6.34
C SER A 232 5.78 -4.32 -6.27
N LEU A 233 6.99 -4.19 -5.72
CA LEU A 233 7.90 -5.31 -5.56
C LEU A 233 7.33 -6.31 -4.55
N PRO A 234 7.69 -7.60 -4.68
CA PRO A 234 7.14 -8.65 -3.83
C PRO A 234 7.88 -8.77 -2.47
N TYR A 235 8.53 -7.68 -2.05
CA TYR A 235 9.21 -7.50 -0.77
C TYR A 235 9.06 -6.02 -0.36
N ASP A 236 9.11 -5.74 0.94
CA ASP A 236 8.84 -4.38 1.43
C ASP A 236 10.14 -3.60 1.69
N THR A 237 11.23 -4.32 1.98
CA THR A 237 12.49 -3.70 2.42
C THR A 237 13.71 -4.47 1.91
N VAL A 238 14.86 -3.80 1.90
CA VAL A 238 16.16 -4.43 1.69
C VAL A 238 17.06 -4.24 2.91
N ALA A 239 17.73 -5.30 3.34
CA ALA A 239 18.74 -5.24 4.40
C ALA A 239 20.15 -5.19 3.78
N ARG A 240 20.99 -4.28 4.26
CA ARG A 240 22.39 -4.13 3.82
C ARG A 240 23.32 -4.02 5.01
N PRO A 241 24.55 -4.58 4.96
CA PRO A 241 25.55 -4.34 5.99
C PRO A 241 25.90 -2.84 6.12
N LEU A 242 26.09 -2.36 7.34
CA LEU A 242 26.44 -0.96 7.64
C LEU A 242 27.87 -0.61 7.18
N CYS A 243 28.78 -1.58 7.17
CA CYS A 243 30.18 -1.41 6.79
C CYS A 243 30.52 -2.26 5.56
N GLY A 244 30.51 -1.64 4.38
CA GLY A 244 30.98 -2.25 3.12
C GLY A 244 30.91 -1.24 1.98
N GLU A 245 31.94 -1.19 1.13
CA GLU A 245 31.95 -0.32 -0.06
C GLU A 245 30.70 -0.57 -0.90
N ALA A 246 29.93 0.50 -1.11
CA ALA A 246 28.51 0.52 -1.40
C ALA A 246 28.07 -0.01 -2.78
N SER A 247 28.89 -0.77 -3.52
CA SER A 247 28.60 -1.09 -4.92
C SER A 247 28.43 -2.58 -5.28
N ALA A 248 28.90 -3.52 -4.46
CA ALA A 248 28.90 -4.94 -4.87
C ALA A 248 28.28 -5.93 -3.86
N SER A 249 28.02 -5.54 -2.61
CA SER A 249 27.48 -6.48 -1.62
C SER A 249 26.00 -6.82 -1.91
N PRO A 250 25.63 -8.10 -2.04
CA PRO A 250 24.25 -8.47 -2.32
C PRO A 250 23.36 -8.13 -1.11
N PHE A 251 22.35 -7.29 -1.34
CA PHE A 251 21.32 -6.97 -0.34
C PHE A 251 20.37 -8.15 -0.10
N LEU A 252 19.71 -8.17 1.06
CA LEU A 252 18.68 -9.15 1.38
C LEU A 252 17.30 -8.55 1.10
N LYS A 253 16.49 -9.20 0.27
CA LYS A 253 15.08 -8.82 0.08
C LYS A 253 14.27 -9.37 1.25
N VAL A 254 13.68 -8.47 2.03
CA VAL A 254 12.90 -8.82 3.21
C VAL A 254 11.42 -8.48 2.96
N GLN A 255 10.59 -9.51 2.97
CA GLN A 255 9.14 -9.37 3.01
C GLN A 255 8.69 -9.43 4.48
N LEU A 256 8.07 -8.35 4.95
CA LEU A 256 7.55 -8.22 6.29
C LEU A 256 6.03 -8.39 6.27
N LYS A 257 5.48 -9.03 7.30
CA LYS A 257 4.04 -9.10 7.54
C LYS A 257 3.74 -8.94 9.02
N THR A 258 2.55 -8.46 9.31
CA THR A 258 1.99 -8.52 10.66
C THR A 258 0.88 -9.57 10.66
N ALA A 259 0.93 -10.50 11.61
CA ALA A 259 -0.15 -11.47 11.78
C ALA A 259 -1.42 -10.78 12.32
N TYR A 260 -2.55 -11.48 12.32
CA TYR A 260 -3.76 -11.02 12.97
C TYR A 260 -4.57 -12.17 13.56
N TRP A 261 -5.13 -12.00 14.74
CA TRP A 261 -6.03 -12.98 15.34
C TRP A 261 -7.24 -13.18 14.44
N ARG A 262 -7.46 -14.42 13.99
CA ARG A 262 -8.53 -14.72 13.02
C ARG A 262 -9.64 -15.54 13.65
N ARG A 263 -9.28 -16.66 14.27
CA ARG A 263 -10.22 -17.68 14.73
C ARG A 263 -9.79 -18.31 16.05
N GLN A 264 -10.78 -18.81 16.78
CA GLN A 264 -10.59 -19.74 17.87
C GLN A 264 -10.41 -21.14 17.28
N SER A 265 -9.41 -21.87 17.75
CA SER A 265 -9.25 -23.30 17.47
C SER A 265 -9.50 -24.09 18.75
N LYS A 266 -9.55 -25.42 18.64
CA LYS A 266 -9.60 -26.32 19.81
C LYS A 266 -8.40 -26.17 20.77
N TRP A 267 -7.33 -25.50 20.32
CA TRP A 267 -6.11 -25.24 21.10
C TRP A 267 -5.97 -23.78 21.55
N GLY A 268 -7.00 -22.96 21.32
CA GLY A 268 -6.98 -21.54 21.59
C GLY A 268 -6.91 -20.67 20.35
N PRO A 269 -6.70 -19.36 20.53
CA PRO A 269 -6.62 -18.39 19.43
C PRO A 269 -5.50 -18.72 18.45
N MET A 270 -5.80 -18.57 17.16
CA MET A 270 -4.83 -18.73 16.07
C MET A 270 -4.71 -17.43 15.28
N ALA A 271 -3.47 -17.00 15.03
CA ALA A 271 -3.19 -15.86 14.19
C ALA A 271 -3.07 -16.30 12.73
N ARG A 272 -3.52 -15.46 11.80
CA ARG A 272 -3.38 -15.64 10.36
C ARG A 272 -2.32 -14.67 9.87
N VAL A 273 -1.48 -15.12 8.95
CA VAL A 273 -0.62 -14.26 8.14
C VAL A 273 -1.01 -14.37 6.67
N ASN A 274 -1.03 -13.23 6.00
CA ASN A 274 -1.25 -13.16 4.56
C ASN A 274 0.09 -13.34 3.84
N SER A 275 0.14 -14.30 2.91
CA SER A 275 1.34 -14.68 2.16
C SER A 275 1.03 -14.64 0.66
N PHE A 276 0.69 -13.45 0.17
CA PHE A 276 0.41 -13.22 -1.24
C PHE A 276 1.00 -11.90 -1.71
N ARG A 277 1.38 -11.85 -2.98
CA ARG A 277 1.52 -10.61 -3.72
C ARG A 277 0.16 -10.24 -4.31
N LYS A 278 -0.15 -8.95 -4.36
CA LYS A 278 -1.26 -8.50 -5.22
C LYS A 278 -0.80 -8.75 -6.67
N CYS A 279 -1.71 -8.90 -7.63
CA CYS A 279 -1.40 -8.96 -9.06
C CYS A 279 -2.47 -8.24 -9.88
N GLY A 280 -2.53 -6.91 -9.78
CA GLY A 280 -3.48 -6.07 -10.52
C GLY A 280 -4.92 -6.61 -10.49
N HIS A 281 -5.49 -6.86 -11.68
CA HIS A 281 -6.84 -7.39 -11.86
C HIS A 281 -7.02 -8.87 -11.49
N ARG A 282 -5.93 -9.65 -11.42
CA ARG A 282 -5.99 -11.07 -11.05
C ARG A 282 -6.11 -11.31 -9.54
N GLY A 283 -6.28 -10.24 -8.76
CA GLY A 283 -6.43 -10.32 -7.30
C GLY A 283 -5.12 -10.63 -6.60
N SER A 284 -5.17 -11.50 -5.61
CA SER A 284 -4.01 -11.91 -4.81
C SER A 284 -3.46 -13.26 -5.28
N LEU A 285 -2.17 -13.35 -5.58
CA LEU A 285 -1.50 -14.59 -5.93
C LEU A 285 -0.47 -14.97 -4.85
N PRO A 286 -0.24 -16.26 -4.59
CA PRO A 286 0.87 -16.67 -3.73
C PRO A 286 2.20 -16.12 -4.27
N TYR A 287 3.14 -15.92 -3.34
CA TYR A 287 4.52 -15.60 -3.72
C TYR A 287 5.16 -16.76 -4.48
N VAL A 288 6.18 -16.47 -5.29
CA VAL A 288 7.01 -17.47 -5.99
C VAL A 288 8.44 -17.44 -5.45
N ARG A 289 9.22 -18.48 -5.77
CA ARG A 289 10.64 -18.51 -5.44
C ARG A 289 11.37 -17.30 -6.01
N GLY A 290 12.17 -16.63 -5.18
CA GLY A 290 12.95 -15.45 -5.56
C GLY A 290 12.24 -14.11 -5.39
N ASP A 291 10.96 -14.09 -5.00
CA ASP A 291 10.24 -12.86 -4.66
C ASP A 291 10.94 -12.13 -3.48
N PHE A 292 11.37 -12.87 -2.47
CA PHE A 292 12.11 -12.37 -1.32
C PHE A 292 13.17 -13.40 -0.91
N ASP A 293 14.08 -13.00 -0.02
CA ASP A 293 15.07 -13.89 0.60
C ASP A 293 14.61 -14.33 1.99
N VAL A 294 14.01 -13.40 2.73
CA VAL A 294 13.51 -13.60 4.10
C VAL A 294 12.05 -13.14 4.19
N PHE A 295 11.21 -13.95 4.83
CA PHE A 295 9.83 -13.64 5.18
C PHE A 295 9.70 -13.52 6.70
N LEU A 296 9.51 -12.30 7.19
CA LEU A 296 9.36 -11.99 8.61
C LEU A 296 7.91 -11.76 8.95
N VAL A 297 7.45 -12.36 10.05
CA VAL A 297 6.10 -12.19 10.56
C VAL A 297 6.13 -11.72 12.00
N GLY A 298 5.72 -10.47 12.22
CA GLY A 298 5.53 -9.93 13.57
C GLY A 298 4.22 -10.37 14.23
N PRO A 299 4.09 -10.10 15.54
CA PRO A 299 2.97 -10.57 16.35
C PRO A 299 1.64 -9.90 15.96
N PRO A 300 0.50 -10.56 16.23
CA PRO A 300 -0.81 -10.01 15.93
C PRO A 300 -1.15 -8.80 16.80
N ARG A 301 -1.45 -7.66 16.16
CA ARG A 301 -1.73 -6.38 16.85
C ARG A 301 -3.22 -6.06 17.05
N ASN A 302 -4.14 -6.89 16.57
CA ASN A 302 -5.58 -6.65 16.66
C ASN A 302 -6.19 -7.17 17.98
N LYS A 303 -5.85 -6.53 19.12
CA LYS A 303 -6.26 -6.94 20.49
C LYS A 303 -7.77 -7.12 20.66
N SER A 304 -8.58 -6.21 20.12
CA SER A 304 -10.05 -6.29 20.20
C SER A 304 -10.60 -7.61 19.66
N ARG A 305 -9.96 -8.16 18.61
CA ARG A 305 -10.34 -9.45 18.05
C ARG A 305 -9.93 -10.61 18.94
N LEU A 306 -8.80 -10.54 19.63
CA LEU A 306 -8.39 -11.56 20.60
C LEU A 306 -9.40 -11.64 21.75
N LEU A 307 -9.77 -10.49 22.32
CA LEU A 307 -10.79 -10.41 23.38
C LEU A 307 -12.12 -11.01 22.91
N ALA A 308 -12.57 -10.68 21.70
CA ALA A 308 -13.80 -11.23 21.12
C ALA A 308 -13.74 -12.74 20.82
N LEU A 309 -12.54 -13.32 20.64
CA LEU A 309 -12.38 -14.77 20.49
C LEU A 309 -12.40 -15.48 21.84
N GLN A 310 -11.86 -14.84 22.89
CA GLN A 310 -11.86 -15.36 24.25
C GLN A 310 -13.26 -15.40 24.85
N THR A 311 -14.07 -14.34 24.65
CA THR A 311 -15.46 -14.30 25.17
C THR A 311 -16.39 -15.32 24.51
N LYS A 312 -16.04 -15.83 23.32
CA LYS A 312 -16.82 -16.86 22.60
C LYS A 312 -16.44 -18.29 22.96
N GLY A 313 -15.31 -18.50 23.63
CA GLY A 313 -14.91 -19.83 24.09
C GLY A 313 -15.51 -20.09 25.46
N ASP A 314 -16.49 -21.00 25.55
CA ASP A 314 -17.12 -21.39 26.82
C ASP A 314 -16.08 -21.66 27.92
N ASN A 315 -16.16 -20.87 29.00
CA ASN A 315 -15.71 -21.10 30.39
C ASN A 315 -14.35 -21.76 30.68
N ARG A 316 -13.44 -21.91 29.71
CA ARG A 316 -12.07 -22.30 30.01
C ARG A 316 -11.29 -21.08 30.46
N GLU A 317 -10.75 -21.15 31.68
CA GLU A 317 -9.81 -20.18 32.25
C GLU A 317 -8.89 -19.66 31.16
N SER A 318 -9.11 -18.40 30.78
CA SER A 318 -8.30 -17.77 29.75
C SER A 318 -6.92 -17.56 30.35
N PRO A 319 -5.83 -18.04 29.72
CA PRO A 319 -4.47 -17.83 30.23
C PRO A 319 -4.03 -16.35 30.24
N PHE A 320 -4.93 -15.43 29.91
CA PHE A 320 -4.71 -13.98 29.86
C PHE A 320 -5.59 -13.18 30.85
N GLN A 321 -6.24 -13.83 31.82
CA GLN A 321 -6.96 -13.13 32.88
C GLN A 321 -5.96 -12.59 33.92
N GLY A 322 -5.54 -11.32 33.77
CA GLY A 322 -4.95 -10.56 34.88
C GLY A 322 -3.64 -9.83 34.62
N SER A 323 -2.87 -10.16 33.58
CA SER A 323 -1.69 -9.38 33.20
C SER A 323 -2.10 -8.29 32.20
N GLU A 324 -1.43 -7.13 32.23
CA GLU A 324 -1.38 -6.29 31.04
C GLU A 324 -1.11 -7.21 29.85
N MET A 325 -2.00 -7.17 28.86
CA MET A 325 -1.94 -8.08 27.72
C MET A 325 -0.74 -7.66 26.88
N HIS A 326 0.45 -8.05 27.29
CA HIS A 326 1.70 -7.81 26.59
C HIS A 326 1.55 -8.44 25.22
N PHE A 327 1.82 -7.65 24.18
CA PHE A 327 1.90 -8.21 22.84
C PHE A 327 2.96 -9.31 22.87
N PRO A 328 2.70 -10.49 22.29
CA PRO A 328 3.66 -11.58 22.32
C PRO A 328 5.00 -11.07 21.81
N SER A 329 6.06 -11.29 22.58
CA SER A 329 7.46 -11.03 22.20
C SER A 329 7.96 -12.09 21.21
N LEU A 330 7.07 -12.55 20.32
CA LEU A 330 7.30 -13.64 19.39
C LEU A 330 7.21 -13.12 17.96
N PHE A 331 8.12 -13.60 17.12
CA PHE A 331 8.06 -13.42 15.68
C PHE A 331 8.34 -14.74 14.97
N TYR A 332 8.01 -14.82 13.69
CA TYR A 332 8.42 -15.92 12.84
C TYR A 332 9.35 -15.42 11.75
N MET A 333 10.36 -16.22 11.44
CA MET A 333 11.30 -15.95 10.37
C MET A 333 11.45 -17.17 9.49
N PHE A 334 11.11 -17.02 8.21
CA PHE A 334 11.29 -18.05 7.20
C PHE A 334 12.25 -17.57 6.13
N LEU A 335 13.16 -18.43 5.68
CA LEU A 335 13.88 -18.22 4.43
C LEU A 335 12.95 -18.54 3.26
N SER A 336 13.22 -17.99 2.07
CA SER A 336 12.43 -18.34 0.87
C SER A 336 12.43 -19.85 0.59
N SER A 337 13.53 -20.57 0.89
CA SER A 337 13.58 -22.03 0.75
C SER A 337 12.65 -22.74 1.72
N ASP A 338 12.55 -22.25 2.96
CA ASP A 338 11.65 -22.81 3.97
C ASP A 338 10.18 -22.67 3.52
N MET A 339 9.83 -21.49 2.99
CA MET A 339 8.49 -21.21 2.48
C MET A 339 8.13 -22.07 1.26
N GLU A 340 9.11 -22.42 0.42
CA GLU A 340 8.94 -23.34 -0.71
C GLU A 340 8.70 -24.78 -0.22
N GLU A 341 9.55 -25.27 0.69
CA GLU A 341 9.44 -26.60 1.29
C GLU A 341 8.09 -26.82 2.00
N LEU A 342 7.61 -25.80 2.72
CA LEU A 342 6.31 -25.79 3.41
C LEU A 342 5.10 -25.65 2.46
N GLY A 343 5.35 -25.50 1.15
CA GLY A 343 4.32 -25.34 0.12
C GLY A 343 3.55 -24.02 0.25
N PHE A 344 4.19 -22.97 0.75
CA PHE A 344 3.62 -21.63 0.80
C PHE A 344 3.93 -20.82 -0.47
N LEU A 345 5.06 -21.08 -1.12
CA LEU A 345 5.39 -20.50 -2.43
C LEU A 345 4.86 -21.37 -3.58
N THR A 346 4.51 -20.73 -4.68
CA THR A 346 4.27 -21.41 -5.95
C THR A 346 5.61 -21.85 -6.55
N SER A 347 5.73 -23.13 -6.89
CA SER A 347 6.93 -23.73 -7.50
C SER A 347 6.53 -24.77 -8.54
N GLY A 348 6.97 -24.59 -9.79
CA GLY A 348 6.55 -25.40 -10.93
C GLY A 348 5.02 -25.42 -11.07
N GLU A 349 4.44 -26.61 -11.10
CA GLU A 349 2.99 -26.83 -11.19
C GLU A 349 2.26 -26.74 -9.84
N LYS A 350 2.99 -26.68 -8.72
CA LYS A 350 2.39 -26.63 -7.39
C LYS A 350 2.00 -25.19 -7.03
N ASN A 351 0.71 -24.97 -6.86
CA ASN A 351 0.20 -23.68 -6.38
C ASN A 351 0.54 -23.45 -4.90
N GLY A 352 1.14 -22.31 -4.60
CA GLY A 352 1.41 -21.85 -3.24
C GLY A 352 0.13 -21.45 -2.48
N LYS A 353 0.31 -20.91 -1.27
CA LYS A 353 -0.81 -20.53 -0.39
C LYS A 353 -0.77 -19.03 -0.11
N CYS A 354 -1.90 -18.36 -0.31
CA CYS A 354 -2.07 -16.93 0.00
C CYS A 354 -2.06 -16.61 1.51
N GLY A 355 -1.88 -17.59 2.39
CA GLY A 355 -1.78 -17.35 3.82
C GLY A 355 -1.86 -18.63 4.63
N PHE A 356 -1.41 -18.54 5.87
CA PHE A 356 -1.31 -19.66 6.80
C PHE A 356 -1.50 -19.19 8.24
N ASP A 357 -1.71 -20.15 9.14
CA ASP A 357 -2.01 -19.87 10.53
C ASP A 357 -0.76 -20.13 11.38
N LEU A 358 -0.50 -19.24 12.35
CA LEU A 358 0.67 -19.21 13.22
C LEU A 358 0.26 -19.10 14.68
N ASP A 359 1.13 -19.61 15.56
CA ASP A 359 0.89 -19.68 16.99
C ASP A 359 1.79 -18.73 17.77
N PHE A 360 1.21 -17.63 18.22
CA PHE A 360 1.88 -16.62 19.03
C PHE A 360 1.61 -16.79 20.54
N ILE A 361 1.20 -17.98 20.99
CA ILE A 361 1.02 -18.26 22.42
C ILE A 361 2.21 -19.07 22.93
N GLU A 362 2.85 -18.57 23.98
CA GLU A 362 3.97 -19.22 24.66
C GLU A 362 3.51 -20.50 25.36
N ASP A 363 4.42 -21.48 25.45
CA ASP A 363 4.22 -22.77 26.15
C ASP A 363 2.97 -23.57 25.81
N ARG A 364 2.32 -23.27 24.67
CA ARG A 364 1.17 -24.04 24.21
C ARG A 364 1.59 -25.47 23.87
N ARG A 365 0.91 -26.44 24.46
CA ARG A 365 1.04 -27.84 24.08
C ARG A 365 0.32 -28.08 22.76
N HIS A 366 1.03 -28.60 21.77
CA HIS A 366 0.46 -29.01 20.50
C HIS A 366 0.27 -30.53 20.45
N ARG A 367 -0.72 -30.99 19.66
CA ARG A 367 -0.74 -32.39 19.23
C ARG A 367 0.33 -32.63 18.18
N SER A 368 1.00 -33.78 18.27
CA SER A 368 1.89 -34.30 17.24
C SER A 368 1.20 -34.30 15.87
N GLY A 369 1.90 -33.85 14.83
CA GLY A 369 1.38 -33.76 13.46
C GLY A 369 0.41 -32.60 13.18
N SER A 370 0.21 -31.67 14.11
CA SER A 370 -0.52 -30.45 13.78
C SER A 370 0.33 -29.53 12.90
N ARG A 371 -0.24 -29.04 11.79
CA ARG A 371 0.46 -28.14 10.86
C ARG A 371 1.02 -26.87 11.53
N THR A 372 0.43 -26.43 12.63
CA THR A 372 0.92 -25.27 13.39
C THR A 372 2.12 -25.62 14.27
N ALA A 373 2.17 -26.85 14.81
CA ALA A 373 3.34 -27.36 15.51
C ALA A 373 4.53 -27.52 14.57
N GLU A 374 4.29 -27.96 13.34
CA GLU A 374 5.32 -28.04 12.30
C GLU A 374 6.00 -26.69 12.10
N LEU A 375 5.30 -25.56 12.28
CA LEU A 375 5.83 -24.22 12.06
C LEU A 375 6.62 -23.63 13.26
N LEU A 376 6.56 -24.25 14.44
CA LEU A 376 7.25 -23.75 15.64
C LEU A 376 8.79 -23.63 15.53
N PRO A 377 9.52 -24.45 14.75
CA PRO A 377 10.96 -24.29 14.59
C PRO A 377 11.40 -22.94 14.00
N TRP A 378 10.47 -22.22 13.36
CA TRP A 378 10.67 -20.87 12.80
C TRP A 378 10.16 -19.75 13.72
N ARG A 379 9.63 -20.10 14.90
CA ARG A 379 9.19 -19.14 15.91
C ARG A 379 10.38 -18.76 16.78
N HIS A 380 10.57 -17.46 16.95
CA HIS A 380 11.61 -16.87 17.76
C HIS A 380 10.99 -15.96 18.82
N ASP A 381 11.64 -15.88 19.96
CA ASP A 381 11.34 -14.93 21.02
C ASP A 381 12.45 -13.86 21.08
N LEU A 382 12.38 -12.96 22.05
CA LEU A 382 13.36 -11.88 22.24
C LEU A 382 14.50 -12.25 23.19
N THR A 383 14.65 -13.53 23.57
CA THR A 383 15.82 -13.96 24.33
C THR A 383 17.05 -13.95 23.42
N GLU A 384 18.21 -13.64 24.00
CA GLU A 384 19.50 -13.62 23.30
C GLU A 384 19.75 -14.92 22.51
N ARG A 385 19.49 -16.07 23.13
CA ARG A 385 19.65 -17.39 22.49
C ARG A 385 18.77 -17.55 21.25
N SER A 386 17.52 -17.08 21.31
CA SER A 386 16.56 -17.22 20.21
C SER A 386 16.88 -16.28 19.05
N LEU A 387 17.34 -15.07 19.37
CA LEU A 387 17.84 -14.09 18.40
C LEU A 387 19.14 -14.57 17.74
N GLN A 388 20.09 -15.09 18.51
CA GLN A 388 21.33 -15.67 17.99
C GLN A 388 21.05 -16.81 17.00
N LYS A 389 20.11 -17.71 17.33
CA LYS A 389 19.66 -18.78 16.42
C LYS A 389 19.02 -18.22 15.13
N ALA A 390 18.26 -17.13 15.23
CA ALA A 390 17.73 -16.45 14.05
C ALA A 390 18.86 -15.91 13.17
N LEU A 391 19.84 -15.23 13.77
CA LEU A 391 20.99 -14.68 13.05
C LEU A 391 21.84 -15.78 12.40
N GLU A 392 22.12 -16.89 13.11
CA GLU A 392 22.83 -18.04 12.53
C GLU A 392 22.11 -18.61 11.30
N ARG A 393 20.77 -18.68 11.34
CA ARG A 393 19.97 -19.12 10.20
C ARG A 393 20.12 -18.15 9.01
N LEU A 394 20.11 -16.84 9.26
CA LEU A 394 20.37 -15.84 8.22
C LEU A 394 21.80 -15.98 7.66
N ASN A 395 22.80 -16.18 8.52
CA ASN A 395 24.20 -16.33 8.15
C ASN A 395 24.46 -17.57 7.29
N SER A 396 23.82 -18.69 7.61
CA SER A 396 23.98 -19.95 6.87
C SER A 396 23.63 -19.83 5.38
N LYS A 397 22.66 -18.97 5.04
CA LYS A 397 22.25 -18.70 3.66
C LYS A 397 23.13 -17.65 2.97
N PHE A 398 23.80 -16.83 3.76
CA PHE A 398 24.57 -15.69 3.30
C PHE A 398 25.90 -15.61 4.06
N PRO A 399 26.79 -16.59 3.85
CA PRO A 399 28.05 -16.66 4.59
C PRO A 399 28.88 -15.40 4.38
N GLY A 400 29.50 -14.91 5.46
CA GLY A 400 30.36 -13.73 5.45
C GLY A 400 29.64 -12.38 5.44
N LYS A 401 28.30 -12.34 5.52
CA LYS A 401 27.55 -11.06 5.51
C LYS A 401 27.28 -10.45 6.88
N PHE A 402 27.50 -11.19 7.95
CA PHE A 402 27.12 -10.79 9.30
C PHE A 402 28.32 -10.92 10.22
N THR A 403 28.59 -9.85 10.96
CA THR A 403 29.54 -9.90 12.08
C THR A 403 28.84 -10.61 13.24
N SER A 404 29.56 -11.45 14.00
CA SER A 404 28.98 -12.04 15.20
C SER A 404 28.53 -10.90 16.13
N VAL A 405 27.30 -10.99 16.65
CA VAL A 405 26.80 -10.07 17.67
C VAL A 405 27.83 -10.06 18.81
N LYS A 406 28.31 -8.87 19.17
CA LYS A 406 29.20 -8.68 20.32
C LYS A 406 28.41 -8.51 21.60
#